data_AF-A0A165XG36-F1
#
_entry.id   AF-A0A165XG36-F1
#
_cell.length_a   1.000
_cell.length_b   1.000
_cell.length_c   1.000
_cell.angle_alpha   90.00
_cell.angle_beta   90.00
_cell.angle_gamma   90.00
#
_symmetry.space_group_name_H-M   'P 1'
#
loop_
_entity.id
_entity.type
_entity.pdbx_description
1 polymer ?
#
loop_
_entity_poly.entity_id
_entity_poly.type
_entity_poly.pdbx_seq_one_letter_code
_entity_poly.pdbx_strand_id
1 'polypeptide(L)'
;MEHSIPTIYSRLEQHAEPVLQNYKTDLTEHDRLECRSLKAGQGGIWGVRENGTHFVVFPLLYGLSPVVLAELLKKSRITLEHIKEIMRLHPKARWYNFTCETNQRGKVRLTTAEHALSRLNASLASIQARLAEVTNAQPHSQ
;
A
#
# COMPACT_ATOMS: atom_id res chain seq x y z
N MET A 1 15.75 29.46 -7.46
CA MET A 1 14.50 28.74 -7.12
C MET A 1 14.87 27.29 -6.91
N GLU A 2 14.96 26.82 -5.67
CA GLU A 2 15.10 25.38 -5.41
C GLU A 2 13.81 24.70 -5.87
N HIS A 3 13.87 23.97 -6.98
CA HIS A 3 12.83 23.01 -7.31
C HIS A 3 12.92 21.90 -6.26
N SER A 4 12.09 21.98 -5.22
CA SER A 4 11.98 20.90 -4.24
C SER A 4 11.63 19.60 -4.98
N ILE A 5 12.46 18.57 -4.81
CA ILE A 5 12.24 17.29 -5.47
C ILE A 5 10.93 16.70 -4.92
N PRO A 6 9.93 16.39 -5.77
CA PRO A 6 8.63 15.93 -5.30
C PRO A 6 8.73 14.64 -4.48
N THR A 7 8.10 14.63 -3.30
CA THR A 7 7.93 13.43 -2.47
C THR A 7 6.87 12.50 -3.07
N ILE A 8 6.80 11.26 -2.59
CA ILE A 8 5.72 10.32 -2.93
C ILE A 8 4.37 10.96 -2.62
N TYR A 9 4.26 11.56 -1.44
CA TYR A 9 3.02 12.21 -1.03
C TYR A 9 2.60 13.32 -1.99
N SER A 10 3.51 14.25 -2.34
CA SER A 10 3.19 15.32 -3.28
C SER A 10 2.83 14.81 -4.68
N ARG A 11 3.37 13.65 -5.09
CA ARG A 11 3.00 13.01 -6.37
C ARG A 11 1.60 12.39 -6.30
N LEU A 12 1.25 11.75 -5.18
CA LEU A 12 -0.10 11.23 -4.98
C LEU A 12 -1.10 12.39 -4.96
N GLU A 13 -0.82 13.48 -4.24
CA GLU A 13 -1.68 14.67 -4.21
C GLU A 13 -1.98 15.21 -5.62
N GLN A 14 -0.95 15.38 -6.46
CA GLN A 14 -1.09 15.82 -7.86
C GLN A 14 -2.00 14.92 -8.70
N HIS A 15 -2.01 13.61 -8.42
CA HIS A 15 -2.89 12.65 -9.09
C HIS A 15 -4.31 12.62 -8.51
N ALA A 16 -4.48 13.00 -7.25
CA ALA A 16 -5.77 13.02 -6.54
C ALA A 16 -6.60 14.25 -6.87
N GLU A 17 -5.95 15.42 -6.95
CA GLU A 17 -6.58 16.73 -7.10
C GLU A 17 -7.58 16.81 -8.27
N PRO A 18 -7.30 16.24 -9.47
CA PRO A 18 -8.27 16.28 -10.57
C PRO A 18 -9.48 15.34 -10.41
N VAL A 19 -9.47 14.45 -9.41
CA VAL A 19 -10.47 13.38 -9.23
C VAL A 19 -11.35 13.63 -8.00
N LEU A 20 -10.80 14.23 -6.95
CA LEU A 20 -11.50 14.45 -5.69
C LEU A 20 -12.41 15.68 -5.78
N GLN A 21 -13.72 15.48 -5.66
CA GLN A 21 -14.71 16.58 -5.66
C GLN A 21 -14.78 17.27 -4.30
N ASN A 22 -14.67 16.49 -3.22
CA ASN A 22 -14.57 16.98 -1.86
C ASN A 22 -13.23 16.52 -1.29
N TYR A 23 -12.22 17.40 -1.33
CA TYR A 23 -10.90 17.19 -0.70
C TYR A 23 -10.99 17.22 0.84
N LYS A 24 -12.11 16.76 1.42
CA LYS A 24 -12.47 16.95 2.83
C LYS A 24 -11.84 15.87 3.74
N THR A 25 -10.77 16.33 4.40
CA THR A 25 -10.52 16.30 5.84
C THR A 25 -10.13 15.02 6.59
N ASP A 26 -10.35 13.80 6.09
CA ASP A 26 -9.86 12.60 6.82
C ASP A 26 -8.67 11.87 6.17
N LEU A 27 -8.36 12.18 4.90
CA LEU A 27 -7.51 11.32 4.06
C LEU A 27 -6.12 11.87 3.74
N THR A 28 -5.88 13.19 3.84
CA THR A 28 -4.57 13.74 3.51
C THR A 28 -3.55 13.52 4.61
N GLU A 29 -3.89 13.77 5.87
CA GLU A 29 -2.92 13.62 6.95
C GLU A 29 -2.54 12.16 7.21
N HIS A 30 -3.49 11.23 7.14
CA HIS A 30 -3.19 9.80 7.26
C HIS A 30 -2.30 9.31 6.12
N ASP A 31 -2.68 9.52 4.85
CA ASP A 31 -1.87 9.13 3.69
C ASP A 31 -0.48 9.82 3.71
N ARG A 32 -0.41 11.07 4.20
CA ARG A 32 0.85 11.80 4.39
C ARG A 32 1.74 11.17 5.46
N LEU A 33 1.18 10.82 6.61
CA LEU A 33 1.90 10.19 7.72
C LEU A 33 2.41 8.81 7.30
N GLU A 34 1.56 8.02 6.64
CA GLU A 34 1.93 6.75 6.04
C GLU A 34 3.09 6.94 5.05
N CYS A 35 2.95 7.88 4.09
CA CYS A 35 3.99 8.19 3.12
C CYS A 35 5.31 8.67 3.74
N ARG A 36 5.26 9.38 4.88
CA ARG A 36 6.45 9.81 5.62
C ARG A 36 7.20 8.66 6.28
N SER A 37 6.50 7.60 6.64
CA SER A 37 7.07 6.41 7.27
C SER A 37 7.68 5.41 6.27
N LEU A 38 7.41 5.59 4.97
CA LEU A 38 7.89 4.71 3.92
C LEU A 38 9.43 4.73 3.79
N LYS A 39 10.01 3.53 3.83
CA LYS A 39 11.43 3.25 3.64
C LYS A 39 11.73 2.87 2.19
N ALA A 40 13.00 2.99 1.79
CA ALA A 40 13.48 2.47 0.52
C ALA A 40 13.08 0.99 0.33
N GLY A 41 12.62 0.64 -0.87
CA GLY A 41 12.13 -0.71 -1.21
C GLY A 41 10.68 -0.98 -0.81
N GLN A 42 10.05 -0.13 0.00
CA GLN A 42 8.60 -0.22 0.24
C GLN A 42 7.80 0.30 -0.94
N GLY A 43 6.58 -0.16 -1.07
CA GLY A 43 5.66 0.30 -2.11
C GLY A 43 4.25 -0.12 -1.76
N GLY A 44 3.32 0.08 -2.68
CA GLY A 44 1.93 -0.18 -2.41
C GLY A 44 1.01 0.13 -3.56
N ILE A 45 -0.28 0.05 -3.28
CA ILE A 45 -1.35 0.49 -4.17
C ILE A 45 -2.11 1.64 -3.53
N TRP A 46 -2.58 2.54 -4.38
CA TRP A 46 -3.39 3.66 -3.97
C TRP A 46 -4.55 3.85 -4.95
N GLY A 47 -5.78 3.83 -4.43
CA GLY A 47 -7.01 4.02 -5.19
C GLY A 47 -7.62 5.39 -4.90
N VAL A 48 -8.08 6.09 -5.93
CA VAL A 48 -8.72 7.41 -5.82
C VAL A 48 -10.11 7.34 -6.43
N ARG A 49 -11.11 7.81 -5.68
CA ARG A 49 -12.51 7.97 -6.11
C ARG A 49 -12.99 9.37 -5.75
N GLU A 50 -14.13 9.78 -6.30
CA GLU A 50 -14.67 11.14 -6.17
C GLU A 50 -14.75 11.67 -4.73
N ASN A 51 -15.03 10.77 -3.77
CA ASN A 51 -15.22 11.08 -2.35
C ASN A 51 -14.14 10.48 -1.43
N GLY A 52 -12.97 10.07 -1.95
CA GLY A 52 -11.87 9.67 -1.08
C GLY A 52 -10.77 8.84 -1.72
N THR A 53 -9.81 8.42 -0.91
CA THR A 53 -8.69 7.58 -1.30
C THR A 53 -8.71 6.24 -0.55
N HIS A 54 -7.90 5.29 -1.00
CA HIS A 54 -7.57 4.06 -0.29
C HIS A 54 -6.09 3.78 -0.48
N PHE A 55 -5.36 3.63 0.61
CA PHE A 55 -3.92 3.47 0.62
C PHE A 55 -3.54 2.13 1.24
N VAL A 56 -2.71 1.34 0.55
CA VAL A 56 -2.22 0.05 1.05
C VAL A 56 -0.73 -0.04 0.80
N VAL A 57 0.04 -0.24 1.87
CA VAL A 57 1.49 -0.47 1.82
C VAL A 57 1.77 -1.97 1.85
N PHE A 58 2.67 -2.43 0.98
CA PHE A 58 3.23 -3.77 1.03
C PHE A 58 4.34 -3.83 2.08
N PRO A 59 4.23 -4.69 3.11
CA PRO A 59 5.21 -4.74 4.19
C PRO A 59 6.54 -5.34 3.74
N LEU A 60 7.64 -4.85 4.33
CA LEU A 60 8.92 -5.56 4.29
C LEU A 60 8.85 -6.71 5.30
N LEU A 61 9.12 -7.93 4.85
CA LEU A 61 8.89 -9.13 5.66
C LEU A 61 10.12 -9.60 6.46
N TYR A 62 11.30 -9.07 6.12
CA TYR A 62 12.55 -9.48 6.75
C TYR A 62 12.61 -9.02 8.22
N GLY A 63 13.08 -9.90 9.10
CA GLY A 63 13.21 -9.63 10.54
C GLY A 63 11.89 -9.63 11.33
N LEU A 64 10.75 -9.93 10.70
CA LEU A 64 9.47 -10.04 11.40
C LEU A 64 9.32 -11.39 12.10
N SER A 65 8.78 -11.38 13.32
CA SER A 65 8.47 -12.61 14.07
C SER A 65 7.24 -13.33 13.49
N PRO A 66 7.06 -14.64 13.77
CA PRO A 66 5.88 -15.38 13.32
C PRO A 66 4.55 -14.74 13.75
N VAL A 67 4.50 -14.18 14.97
CA VAL A 67 3.30 -13.50 15.51
C VAL A 67 2.94 -12.27 14.67
N VAL A 68 3.94 -11.44 14.36
CA VAL A 68 3.74 -10.24 13.53
C VAL A 68 3.32 -10.61 12.11
N LEU A 69 3.94 -11.64 11.52
CA LEU A 69 3.59 -12.13 10.19
C LEU A 69 2.15 -12.68 10.14
N ALA A 70 1.71 -13.41 11.17
CA ALA A 70 0.34 -13.90 11.27
C ALA A 70 -0.68 -12.75 11.38
N GLU A 71 -0.37 -11.72 12.17
CA GLU A 71 -1.21 -10.52 12.29
C GLU A 71 -1.29 -9.76 10.96
N LEU A 72 -0.15 -9.56 10.28
CA LEU A 72 -0.09 -8.94 8.97
C LEU A 72 -0.92 -9.73 7.95
N LEU A 73 -0.80 -11.06 7.93
CA LEU A 73 -1.58 -11.91 7.03
C LEU A 73 -3.09 -11.73 7.25
N LYS A 74 -3.54 -11.71 8.51
CA LYS A 74 -4.93 -11.46 8.87
C LYS A 74 -5.41 -10.08 8.39
N LYS A 75 -4.64 -9.02 8.65
CA LYS A 75 -4.96 -7.66 8.21
C LYS A 75 -5.01 -7.56 6.69
N SER A 76 -4.02 -8.12 5.98
CA SER A 76 -3.97 -8.11 4.52
C SER A 76 -5.16 -8.82 3.89
N ARG A 77 -5.69 -9.90 4.48
CA ARG A 77 -6.94 -10.55 3.99
C ARG A 77 -8.14 -9.63 4.09
N ILE A 78 -8.30 -8.92 5.20
CA ILE A 78 -9.40 -7.95 5.38
C ILE A 78 -9.24 -6.81 4.37
N THR A 79 -8.02 -6.29 4.21
CA THR A 79 -7.72 -5.26 3.20
C THR A 79 -8.03 -5.73 1.79
N LEU A 80 -7.74 -6.98 1.44
CA LEU A 80 -8.04 -7.55 0.13
C LEU A 80 -9.55 -7.53 -0.16
N GLU A 81 -10.38 -7.98 0.78
CA GLU A 81 -11.83 -7.98 0.60
C GLU A 81 -12.38 -6.55 0.51
N HIS A 82 -11.87 -5.63 1.32
CA HIS A 82 -12.23 -4.22 1.22
C HIS A 82 -11.87 -3.62 -0.15
N ILE A 83 -10.68 -3.93 -0.69
CA ILE A 83 -10.26 -3.45 -2.02
C ILE A 83 -11.14 -4.03 -3.13
N LYS A 84 -11.53 -5.31 -3.05
CA LYS A 84 -12.49 -5.91 -4.00
C LYS A 84 -13.84 -5.21 -3.93
N GLU A 85 -14.34 -4.92 -2.73
CA GLU A 85 -15.58 -4.15 -2.51
C GLU A 85 -15.51 -2.78 -3.18
N ILE A 86 -14.40 -2.04 -2.98
CA ILE A 86 -14.18 -0.72 -3.59
C ILE A 86 -14.16 -0.82 -5.11
N MET A 87 -13.45 -1.78 -5.68
CA MET A 87 -13.40 -1.98 -7.14
C MET A 87 -14.79 -2.27 -7.72
N ARG A 88 -15.62 -3.00 -6.98
CA ARG A 88 -17.01 -3.31 -7.36
C ARG A 88 -17.93 -2.09 -7.26
N LEU A 89 -17.87 -1.34 -6.15
CA LEU A 89 -18.74 -0.20 -5.87
C LEU A 89 -18.32 1.07 -6.64
N HIS A 90 -17.04 1.19 -6.95
CA HIS A 90 -16.46 2.37 -7.59
C HIS A 90 -15.63 1.96 -8.83
N PRO A 91 -16.28 1.49 -9.91
CA PRO A 91 -15.59 1.04 -11.13
C PRO A 91 -14.82 2.16 -11.84
N LYS A 92 -15.15 3.43 -11.56
CA LYS A 92 -14.44 4.61 -12.08
C LYS A 92 -13.23 5.03 -11.22
N ALA A 93 -12.95 4.33 -10.12
CA ALA A 93 -11.80 4.63 -9.28
C ALA A 93 -10.49 4.50 -10.08
N ARG A 94 -9.59 5.46 -9.92
CA ARG A 94 -8.26 5.42 -10.54
C ARG A 94 -7.29 4.74 -9.59
N TRP A 95 -6.52 3.79 -10.11
CA TRP A 95 -5.58 3.01 -9.31
C TRP A 95 -4.16 3.36 -9.68
N TYR A 96 -3.29 3.41 -8.68
CA TYR A 96 -1.89 3.72 -8.83
C TYR A 96 -1.04 2.71 -8.06
N ASN A 97 0.07 2.31 -8.66
CA ASN A 97 1.15 1.65 -7.95
C ASN A 97 2.17 2.70 -7.53
N PHE A 98 2.70 2.58 -6.32
CA PHE A 98 3.84 3.38 -5.90
C PHE A 98 4.98 2.53 -5.37
N THR A 99 6.20 3.03 -5.50
CA THR A 99 7.42 2.38 -4.99
C THR A 99 8.39 3.45 -4.52
N CYS A 100 8.96 3.23 -3.35
CA CYS A 100 9.93 4.11 -2.71
C CYS A 100 11.33 3.70 -3.12
N GLU A 101 12.03 4.63 -3.77
CA GLU A 101 13.42 4.46 -4.17
C GLU A 101 14.35 4.90 -3.03
N THR A 102 13.97 5.95 -2.31
CA THR A 102 14.63 6.43 -1.09
C THR A 102 13.57 6.89 -0.08
N ASN A 103 13.98 7.33 1.12
CA ASN A 103 13.05 7.92 2.08
C ASN A 103 12.23 9.03 1.41
N GLN A 104 10.91 8.86 1.42
CA GLN A 104 9.92 9.79 0.86
C GLN A 104 10.01 10.06 -0.66
N ARG A 105 10.94 9.45 -1.41
CA ARG A 105 11.02 9.62 -2.87
C ARG A 105 10.75 8.31 -3.56
N GLY A 106 10.10 8.41 -4.71
CA GLY A 106 9.71 7.23 -5.45
C GLY A 106 8.92 7.57 -6.69
N LYS A 107 8.36 6.51 -7.27
CA LYS A 107 7.53 6.57 -8.47
C LYS A 107 6.10 6.27 -8.10
N VAL A 108 5.18 7.00 -8.70
CA VAL A 108 3.74 6.70 -8.72
C VAL A 108 3.38 6.48 -10.19
N ARG A 109 2.68 5.40 -10.49
CA ARG A 109 2.29 5.03 -11.86
C ARG A 109 0.85 4.58 -11.88
N LEU A 110 0.10 5.06 -12.86
CA LEU A 110 -1.26 4.58 -13.12
C LEU A 110 -1.21 3.06 -13.38
N THR A 111 -2.20 2.35 -12.86
CA THR A 111 -2.37 0.91 -13.05
C THR A 111 -3.85 0.59 -13.21
N THR A 112 -4.15 -0.60 -13.72
CA THR A 112 -5.52 -1.11 -13.72
C THR A 112 -5.90 -1.66 -12.35
N ALA A 113 -7.20 -1.77 -12.09
CA ALA A 113 -7.73 -2.37 -10.86
C ALA A 113 -7.28 -3.84 -10.72
N GLU A 114 -7.32 -4.60 -11.82
CA GLU A 114 -6.91 -6.00 -11.85
C GLU A 114 -5.43 -6.16 -11.49
N HIS A 115 -4.57 -5.28 -12.00
CA HIS A 115 -3.15 -5.32 -11.68
C HIS A 115 -2.88 -4.90 -10.23
N ALA A 116 -3.60 -3.90 -9.70
CA ALA A 116 -3.52 -3.55 -8.28
C ALA A 116 -3.93 -4.73 -7.37
N LEU A 117 -5.00 -5.44 -7.74
CA LEU A 117 -5.47 -6.63 -7.05
C LEU A 117 -4.45 -7.78 -7.12
N SER A 118 -3.85 -8.00 -8.29
CA SER A 118 -2.78 -8.98 -8.49
C SER A 118 -1.58 -8.71 -7.57
N ARG A 119 -1.15 -7.45 -7.45
CA ARG A 119 -0.06 -7.04 -6.55
C ARG A 119 -0.39 -7.29 -5.08
N LEU A 120 -1.62 -7.01 -4.65
CA LEU A 120 -2.05 -7.28 -3.28
C LEU A 120 -2.08 -8.78 -2.98
N ASN A 121 -2.61 -9.60 -3.91
CA ASN A 121 -2.57 -11.06 -3.79
C ASN A 121 -1.13 -11.58 -3.71
N ALA A 122 -0.20 -11.06 -4.52
CA ALA A 122 1.21 -11.42 -4.46
C ALA A 122 1.87 -11.05 -3.11
N SER A 123 1.53 -9.88 -2.55
CA SER A 123 1.98 -9.50 -1.20
C SER A 123 1.46 -10.46 -0.15
N LEU A 124 0.19 -10.88 -0.25
CA LEU A 124 -0.43 -11.83 0.65
C LEU A 124 0.24 -13.21 0.61
N ALA A 125 0.51 -13.71 -0.60
CA ALA A 125 1.24 -14.94 -0.83
C ALA A 125 2.67 -14.86 -0.25
N SER A 126 3.33 -13.71 -0.38
CA SER A 126 4.67 -13.49 0.18
C SER A 126 4.68 -13.52 1.71
N ILE A 127 3.68 -12.88 2.36
CA ILE A 127 3.52 -12.94 3.83
C ILE A 127 3.30 -14.38 4.28
N GLN A 128 2.40 -15.12 3.60
CA GLN A 128 2.10 -16.51 3.93
C GLN A 128 3.31 -17.43 3.76
N ALA A 129 4.06 -17.26 2.66
CA ALA A 129 5.30 -18.02 2.42
C ALA A 129 6.34 -17.74 3.51
N ARG A 130 6.53 -16.45 3.87
CA ARG A 130 7.47 -16.08 4.93
C ARG A 130 7.06 -16.64 6.29
N LEU A 131 5.78 -16.60 6.64
CA LEU A 131 5.26 -17.17 7.88
C LEU A 131 5.57 -18.67 7.97
N ALA A 132 5.34 -19.42 6.89
CA ALA A 132 5.66 -20.84 6.83
C ALA A 132 7.16 -21.10 7.03
N GLU A 133 8.01 -20.33 6.35
CA GLU A 133 9.47 -20.43 6.46
C GLU A 133 9.95 -20.23 7.90
N VAL A 134 9.54 -19.14 8.56
CA VAL A 134 10.00 -18.83 9.93
C VAL A 134 9.44 -19.76 10.99
N THR A 135 8.26 -20.33 10.75
CA THR A 135 7.64 -21.29 11.68
C THR A 135 8.33 -22.65 11.60
N ASN A 136 8.66 -23.10 10.39
CA ASN A 136 9.36 -24.37 10.16
C ASN A 136 10.85 -24.31 10.54
N ALA A 137 11.44 -23.10 10.57
CA ALA A 137 12.83 -22.89 10.95
C ALA A 137 13.07 -22.81 12.47
N GLN A 138 12.01 -22.81 13.30
CA GLN A 138 12.19 -22.93 14.75
C GLN A 138 12.55 -24.38 15.10
N PRO A 139 13.78 -24.67 15.57
CA PRO A 139 14.08 -26.01 16.06
C PRO A 139 13.16 -26.30 17.24
N HIS A 140 12.58 -27.49 17.26
CA HIS A 140 11.99 -28.06 18.47
C HIS A 140 13.12 -28.16 19.51
N SER A 141 13.29 -27.13 20.32
CA SER A 141 14.09 -27.22 21.53
C SER A 141 13.34 -28.17 22.47
N GLN A 142 13.75 -29.44 22.45
CA GLN A 142 13.45 -30.41 23.49
C GLN A 142 14.16 -30.04 24.79
#